data_AF-A0A829MAE5-F1
#
_entry.id   AF-A0A829MAE5-F1
#
_cell.length_a   1.000
_cell.length_b   1.000
_cell.length_c   1.000
_cell.angle_alpha   90.00
_cell.angle_beta   90.00
_cell.angle_gamma   90.00
#
_symmetry.space_group_name_H-M   'P 1'
#
loop_
_entity.id
_entity.type
_entity.pdbx_description
1 polymer ?
#
loop_
_entity_poly.entity_id
_entity_poly.type
_entity_poly.pdbx_seq_one_letter_code
_entity_poly.pdbx_strand_id
1 'polypeptide(L)'
;MAVLRKSVSAFVSAFIALTLGLALPAVASAHAVKVSSDPAENAVLSGPPVQVSATFNEPLQKRFSAMTVIGPDDKADQWQAGDPVVSGAVISVGVKAGAPAGKYTVNYRVISEDGHPVDGSWAFTITGAGSSAAAGAPAISQQPSGTTSSAPVPSANPTDGDLPMWPFVVAVVVSVGAALIWTQRRQS
;
A
#
# COMPACT_ATOMS: atom_id res chain seq x y z
N MET A 1 43.41 34.57 18.20
CA MET A 1 42.17 35.00 17.47
C MET A 1 41.91 34.19 16.18
N ALA A 2 42.91 33.95 15.32
CA ALA A 2 42.69 33.28 14.02
C ALA A 2 42.27 31.80 14.11
N VAL A 3 42.80 31.03 15.06
CA VAL A 3 42.50 29.59 15.22
C VAL A 3 41.05 29.37 15.69
N LEU A 4 40.56 30.19 16.61
CA LEU A 4 39.21 30.10 17.15
C LEU A 4 38.12 30.44 16.11
N ARG A 5 38.42 31.35 15.17
CA ARG A 5 37.53 31.69 14.05
C ARG A 5 37.41 30.52 13.05
N LYS A 6 38.49 29.77 12.86
CA LYS A 6 38.52 28.58 11.99
C LYS A 6 37.68 27.43 12.57
N SER A 7 37.74 27.22 13.89
CA SER A 7 36.97 26.17 14.57
C SER A 7 35.45 26.43 14.54
N VAL A 8 35.03 27.70 14.70
CA VAL A 8 33.61 28.07 14.61
C VAL A 8 33.07 27.90 13.19
N SER A 9 33.83 28.31 12.16
CA SER A 9 33.44 28.05 10.76
C SER A 9 33.34 26.56 10.44
N ALA A 10 34.25 25.72 10.96
CA ALA A 10 34.20 24.29 10.74
C ALA A 10 32.94 23.64 11.35
N PHE A 11 32.55 24.06 12.57
CA PHE A 11 31.34 23.58 13.21
C PHE A 11 30.06 24.04 12.49
N VAL A 12 30.01 25.30 12.05
CA VAL A 12 28.86 25.82 11.28
C VAL A 12 28.74 25.10 9.95
N SER A 13 29.84 24.88 9.23
CA SER A 13 29.82 24.11 7.97
C SER A 13 29.43 22.65 8.18
N ALA A 14 29.89 21.99 9.25
CA ALA A 14 29.50 20.62 9.57
C ALA A 14 28.00 20.53 9.92
N PHE A 15 27.48 21.52 10.64
CA PHE A 15 26.06 21.59 10.99
C PHE A 15 25.19 21.86 9.76
N ILE A 16 25.61 22.76 8.86
CA ILE A 16 24.92 23.00 7.57
C ILE A 16 24.97 21.75 6.71
N ALA A 17 26.11 21.06 6.61
CA ALA A 17 26.23 19.83 5.83
C ALA A 17 25.35 18.70 6.38
N LEU A 18 25.26 18.55 7.70
CA LEU A 18 24.40 17.55 8.34
C LEU A 18 22.92 17.86 8.12
N THR A 19 22.51 19.12 8.30
CA THR A 19 21.11 19.53 8.09
C THR A 19 20.69 19.41 6.62
N LEU A 20 21.58 19.75 5.68
CA LEU A 20 21.31 19.58 4.25
C LEU A 20 21.28 18.11 3.83
N GLY A 21 22.08 17.24 4.48
CA GLY A 21 22.04 15.80 4.26
C GLY A 21 20.76 15.13 4.78
N LEU A 22 20.18 15.63 5.87
CA LEU A 22 18.91 15.13 6.43
C LEU A 22 17.67 15.72 5.71
N ALA A 23 17.83 16.80 4.95
CA ALA A 23 16.73 17.44 4.21
C ALA A 23 16.49 16.83 2.81
N LEU A 24 17.20 15.77 2.43
CA LEU A 24 16.92 15.05 1.19
C LEU A 24 15.56 14.35 1.34
N PRO A 25 14.55 14.69 0.52
CA PRO A 25 13.26 14.02 0.61
C PRO A 25 13.45 12.53 0.31
N ALA A 26 13.07 11.67 1.26
CA ALA A 26 12.86 10.27 0.95
C ALA A 26 11.78 10.20 -0.13
N VAL A 27 12.10 9.60 -1.28
CA VAL A 27 11.13 9.40 -2.35
C VAL A 27 10.13 8.35 -1.86
N ALA A 28 9.05 8.80 -1.22
CA ALA A 28 7.93 7.94 -0.90
C ALA A 28 7.16 7.68 -2.21
N SER A 29 7.09 6.43 -2.64
CA SER A 29 6.27 6.04 -3.78
C SER A 29 4.80 6.15 -3.39
N ALA A 30 4.13 7.22 -3.83
CA ALA A 30 2.73 7.54 -3.52
C ALA A 30 1.73 6.95 -4.53
N HIS A 31 2.16 6.04 -5.40
CA HIS A 31 1.31 5.50 -6.46
C HIS A 31 0.68 4.17 -6.02
N ALA A 32 -0.55 3.93 -6.46
CA ALA A 32 -1.23 2.66 -6.27
C ALA A 32 -0.41 1.50 -6.88
N VAL A 33 -0.18 0.47 -6.08
CA VAL A 33 0.48 -0.77 -6.46
C VAL A 33 -0.45 -1.93 -6.17
N LYS A 34 -0.66 -2.84 -7.15
CA LYS A 34 -1.39 -4.09 -6.94
C LYS A 34 -0.66 -4.94 -5.91
N VAL A 35 -1.29 -5.16 -4.75
CA VAL A 35 -0.74 -5.98 -3.65
C VAL A 35 -1.21 -7.44 -3.71
N SER A 36 -2.39 -7.69 -4.28
CA SER A 36 -2.92 -9.04 -4.47
C SER A 36 -3.95 -9.10 -5.59
N SER A 37 -4.24 -10.31 -6.06
CA SER A 37 -5.32 -10.58 -6.99
C SER A 37 -6.07 -11.85 -6.59
N ASP A 38 -7.34 -11.92 -6.97
CA ASP A 38 -8.14 -13.14 -6.93
C ASP A 38 -8.78 -13.35 -8.31
N PRO A 39 -8.48 -14.44 -9.03
CA PRO A 39 -7.51 -15.48 -8.70
C PRO A 39 -6.09 -14.92 -8.52
N ALA A 40 -5.30 -15.59 -7.67
CA ALA A 40 -3.90 -15.26 -7.49
C ALA A 40 -3.14 -15.36 -8.82
N GLU A 41 -2.07 -14.58 -8.94
CA GLU A 41 -1.23 -14.59 -10.13
C GLU A 41 -0.66 -16.00 -10.38
N ASN A 42 -0.83 -16.48 -11.61
CA ASN A 42 -0.52 -17.82 -12.06
C ASN A 42 -1.31 -18.95 -11.38
N ALA A 43 -2.44 -18.65 -10.73
CA ALA A 43 -3.32 -19.66 -10.16
C ALA A 43 -3.83 -20.62 -11.24
N VAL A 44 -4.03 -21.88 -10.85
CA VAL A 44 -4.63 -22.93 -11.68
C VAL A 44 -5.96 -23.34 -11.06
N LEU A 45 -7.06 -23.13 -11.79
CA LEU A 45 -8.42 -23.37 -11.34
C LEU A 45 -9.03 -24.57 -12.04
N SER A 46 -9.83 -25.34 -11.33
CA SER A 46 -10.59 -26.47 -11.90
C SER A 46 -11.78 -26.02 -12.76
N GLY A 47 -12.20 -24.75 -12.66
CA GLY A 47 -13.29 -24.18 -13.43
C GLY A 47 -13.26 -22.65 -13.40
N PRO A 48 -14.14 -21.98 -14.18
CA PRO A 48 -14.18 -20.52 -14.24
C PRO A 48 -14.59 -19.89 -12.89
N PRO A 49 -13.90 -18.84 -12.42
CA PRO A 49 -14.34 -18.10 -11.25
C PRO A 49 -15.59 -17.27 -11.59
N VAL A 50 -16.33 -16.84 -10.57
CA VAL A 50 -17.49 -15.96 -10.75
C VAL A 50 -17.06 -14.52 -11.08
N GLN A 51 -15.91 -14.10 -10.55
CA GLN A 51 -15.34 -12.77 -10.73
C GLN A 51 -13.82 -12.85 -10.68
N VAL A 52 -13.17 -11.80 -11.16
CA VAL A 52 -11.76 -11.52 -10.88
C VAL A 52 -11.64 -10.20 -10.15
N SER A 53 -10.60 -10.04 -9.34
CA SER A 53 -10.34 -8.81 -8.58
C SER A 53 -8.86 -8.55 -8.36
N ALA A 54 -8.52 -7.28 -8.16
CA ALA A 54 -7.20 -6.82 -7.77
C ALA A 54 -7.33 -5.87 -6.58
N THR A 55 -6.48 -6.06 -5.57
CA THR A 55 -6.37 -5.18 -4.39
C THR A 55 -5.11 -4.35 -4.51
N PHE A 56 -5.21 -3.07 -4.16
CA PHE A 56 -4.11 -2.11 -4.17
C PHE A 56 -3.75 -1.70 -2.73
N ASN A 57 -2.58 -1.08 -2.58
CA ASN A 57 -2.10 -0.55 -1.29
C ASN A 57 -2.82 0.75 -0.87
N GLU A 58 -3.67 1.33 -1.72
CA GLU A 58 -4.40 2.57 -1.45
C GLU A 58 -5.77 2.59 -2.15
N PRO A 59 -6.69 3.48 -1.73
CA PRO A 59 -7.98 3.65 -2.39
C PRO A 59 -7.88 4.08 -3.86
N LEU A 60 -8.86 3.65 -4.64
CA LEU A 60 -8.98 3.95 -6.07
C LEU A 60 -10.15 4.90 -6.34
N GLN A 61 -10.04 5.70 -7.40
CA GLN A 61 -11.17 6.46 -7.90
C GLN A 61 -12.16 5.55 -8.64
N LYS A 62 -13.46 5.80 -8.42
CA LYS A 62 -14.54 4.99 -9.03
C LYS A 62 -14.71 5.21 -10.53
N ARG A 63 -14.27 6.34 -11.07
CA ARG A 63 -14.44 6.71 -12.48
C ARG A 63 -13.18 6.38 -13.25
N PHE A 64 -13.33 6.15 -14.57
CA PHE A 64 -12.23 5.91 -15.50
C PHE A 64 -11.39 4.64 -15.24
N SER A 65 -11.85 3.78 -14.33
CA SER A 65 -11.28 2.45 -14.13
C SER A 65 -11.80 1.47 -15.18
N ALA A 66 -10.93 0.57 -15.65
CA ALA A 66 -11.22 -0.49 -16.60
C ALA A 66 -10.66 -1.82 -16.11
N MET A 67 -11.38 -2.92 -16.33
CA MET A 67 -10.88 -4.28 -16.12
C MET A 67 -11.44 -5.20 -17.21
N THR A 68 -10.56 -6.01 -17.81
CA THR A 68 -10.93 -6.94 -18.89
C THR A 68 -10.34 -8.32 -18.63
N VAL A 69 -11.04 -9.36 -19.06
CA VAL A 69 -10.59 -10.76 -18.92
C VAL A 69 -10.47 -11.34 -20.31
N ILE A 70 -9.25 -11.66 -20.75
CA ILE A 70 -8.95 -12.19 -22.08
C ILE A 70 -8.71 -13.68 -21.98
N GLY A 71 -9.42 -14.47 -22.80
CA GLY A 71 -9.33 -15.92 -22.84
C GLY A 71 -8.17 -16.47 -23.68
N PRO A 72 -8.05 -17.81 -23.77
CA PRO A 72 -6.94 -18.51 -24.42
C PRO A 72 -6.89 -18.41 -25.95
N ASP A 73 -8.00 -18.13 -26.63
CA ASP A 73 -8.12 -18.18 -28.10
C ASP A 73 -7.78 -16.85 -28.81
N ASP A 74 -6.97 -16.00 -28.16
CA ASP A 74 -6.51 -14.68 -28.62
C ASP A 74 -7.58 -13.55 -28.77
N LYS A 75 -7.40 -12.54 -27.91
CA LYS A 75 -7.77 -11.10 -27.95
C LYS A 75 -9.17 -10.59 -28.33
N ALA A 76 -9.98 -11.27 -29.14
CA ALA A 76 -11.34 -10.78 -29.46
C ALA A 76 -12.36 -11.14 -28.38
N ASP A 77 -12.17 -12.30 -27.74
CA ASP A 77 -13.12 -12.82 -26.77
C ASP A 77 -12.80 -12.31 -25.37
N GLN A 78 -13.51 -11.24 -25.03
CA GLN A 78 -13.60 -10.70 -23.69
C GLN A 78 -14.54 -11.57 -22.86
N TRP A 79 -14.02 -12.13 -21.78
CA TRP A 79 -14.72 -13.01 -20.84
C TRP A 79 -15.22 -12.29 -19.59
N GLN A 80 -15.02 -10.97 -19.47
CA GLN A 80 -15.63 -10.22 -18.38
C GLN A 80 -17.14 -10.03 -18.61
N ALA A 81 -17.88 -9.96 -17.52
CA ALA A 81 -19.32 -9.75 -17.49
C ALA A 81 -19.64 -8.45 -16.74
N GLY A 82 -20.19 -7.48 -17.47
CA GLY A 82 -20.54 -6.15 -16.94
C GLY A 82 -19.36 -5.19 -16.86
N ASP A 83 -19.60 -4.06 -16.19
CA ASP A 83 -18.62 -3.02 -15.93
C ASP A 83 -17.79 -3.33 -14.67
N PRO A 84 -16.54 -2.84 -14.59
CA PRO A 84 -15.74 -2.96 -13.38
C PRO A 84 -16.37 -2.20 -12.21
N VAL A 85 -16.28 -2.79 -11.02
CA VAL A 85 -16.75 -2.21 -9.76
C VAL A 85 -15.55 -1.87 -8.90
N VAL A 86 -15.48 -0.62 -8.45
CA VAL A 86 -14.44 -0.14 -7.54
C VAL A 86 -15.02 0.09 -6.15
N SER A 87 -14.41 -0.52 -5.14
CA SER A 87 -14.76 -0.38 -3.73
C SER A 87 -13.51 -0.22 -2.87
N GLY A 88 -13.21 1.00 -2.44
CA GLY A 88 -11.99 1.31 -1.70
C GLY A 88 -10.75 1.02 -2.55
N ALA A 89 -9.88 0.15 -2.05
CA ALA A 89 -8.66 -0.27 -2.73
C ALA A 89 -8.83 -1.45 -3.69
N VAL A 90 -10.07 -1.90 -3.93
CA VAL A 90 -10.36 -3.10 -4.71
C VAL A 90 -11.11 -2.73 -5.98
N ILE A 91 -10.66 -3.28 -7.11
CA ILE A 91 -11.41 -3.32 -8.37
C ILE A 91 -11.74 -4.76 -8.71
N SER A 92 -12.97 -5.01 -9.17
CA SER A 92 -13.41 -6.33 -9.62
C SER A 92 -14.27 -6.25 -10.88
N VAL A 93 -14.37 -7.37 -11.59
CA VAL A 93 -15.34 -7.56 -12.67
C VAL A 93 -15.83 -9.00 -12.69
N GLY A 94 -17.10 -9.21 -13.05
CA GLY A 94 -17.65 -10.55 -13.21
C GLY A 94 -16.98 -11.30 -14.37
N VAL A 95 -17.07 -12.63 -14.36
CA VAL A 95 -16.60 -13.49 -15.46
C VAL A 95 -17.80 -14.25 -16.05
N LYS A 96 -17.88 -14.30 -17.38
CA LYS A 96 -18.93 -15.03 -18.10
C LYS A 96 -18.85 -16.52 -17.77
N ALA A 97 -20.01 -17.13 -17.56
CA ALA A 97 -20.11 -18.57 -17.39
C ALA A 97 -19.66 -19.31 -18.67
N GLY A 98 -19.23 -20.56 -18.51
CA GLY A 98 -18.83 -21.40 -19.65
C GLY A 98 -17.46 -21.06 -20.24
N ALA A 99 -16.61 -20.33 -19.49
CA ALA A 99 -15.26 -20.03 -19.94
C ALA A 99 -14.48 -21.33 -20.25
N PRO A 100 -13.87 -21.47 -21.45
CA PRO A 100 -13.14 -22.67 -21.83
C PRO A 100 -11.89 -22.87 -20.97
N ALA A 101 -11.39 -24.10 -20.95
CA ALA A 101 -10.09 -24.38 -20.37
C ALA A 101 -8.99 -23.64 -21.15
N GLY A 102 -7.99 -23.14 -20.44
CA GLY A 102 -6.84 -22.44 -21.02
C GLY A 102 -6.33 -21.30 -20.14
N LYS A 103 -5.36 -20.56 -20.67
CA LYS A 103 -4.74 -19.42 -19.99
C LYS A 103 -5.56 -18.16 -20.21
N TYR A 104 -5.84 -17.45 -19.12
CA TYR A 104 -6.52 -16.17 -19.11
C TYR A 104 -5.56 -15.07 -18.69
N THR A 105 -5.77 -13.88 -19.22
CA THR A 105 -5.07 -12.65 -18.82
C THR A 105 -6.08 -11.61 -18.40
N VAL A 106 -5.99 -11.15 -17.16
CA VAL A 106 -6.76 -10.01 -16.67
C VAL A 106 -5.94 -8.75 -16.85
N ASN A 107 -6.48 -7.76 -17.56
CA ASN A 107 -5.88 -6.45 -17.68
C ASN A 107 -6.69 -5.45 -16.86
N TYR A 108 -6.01 -4.50 -16.23
CA TYR A 108 -6.64 -3.41 -15.50
C TYR A 108 -6.00 -2.07 -15.84
N ARG A 109 -6.82 -1.02 -15.72
CA ARG A 109 -6.43 0.38 -15.65
C ARG A 109 -7.19 1.01 -14.50
N VAL A 110 -6.51 1.58 -13.54
CA VAL A 110 -7.13 2.24 -12.38
C VAL A 110 -6.55 3.63 -12.21
N ILE A 111 -7.27 4.49 -11.50
CA ILE A 111 -6.77 5.81 -11.09
C ILE A 111 -6.64 5.77 -9.56
N SER A 112 -5.44 5.99 -9.04
CA SER A 112 -5.18 6.16 -7.61
C SER A 112 -5.93 7.36 -7.05
N GLU A 113 -6.12 7.41 -5.73
CA GLU A 113 -6.72 8.58 -5.08
C GLU A 113 -5.94 9.88 -5.38
N ASP A 114 -4.61 9.80 -5.55
CA ASP A 114 -3.74 10.92 -5.92
C ASP A 114 -3.87 11.38 -7.40
N GLY A 115 -4.63 10.63 -8.22
CA GLY A 115 -4.96 10.99 -9.60
C GLY A 115 -4.07 10.39 -10.69
N HIS A 116 -3.09 9.56 -10.34
CA HIS A 116 -2.24 8.90 -11.34
C HIS A 116 -2.91 7.65 -11.94
N PRO A 117 -2.85 7.46 -13.28
CA PRO A 117 -3.26 6.22 -13.89
C PRO A 117 -2.23 5.11 -13.63
N VAL A 118 -2.71 3.94 -13.25
CA VAL A 118 -1.92 2.72 -13.07
C VAL A 118 -2.53 1.62 -13.92
N ASP A 119 -1.72 1.05 -14.80
CA ASP A 119 -2.09 -0.04 -15.70
C ASP A 119 -1.29 -1.30 -15.35
N GLY A 120 -1.87 -2.47 -15.60
CA GLY A 120 -1.16 -3.72 -15.46
C GLY A 120 -2.00 -4.93 -15.84
N SER A 121 -1.43 -6.11 -15.61
CA SER A 121 -2.11 -7.37 -15.87
C SER A 121 -1.63 -8.49 -14.96
N TRP A 122 -2.38 -9.59 -14.94
CA TRP A 122 -1.93 -10.86 -14.39
C TRP A 122 -2.60 -12.03 -15.12
N ALA A 123 -2.03 -13.22 -14.99
CA ALA A 123 -2.56 -14.41 -15.63
C ALA A 123 -3.09 -15.42 -14.62
N PHE A 124 -4.05 -16.25 -15.04
CA PHE A 124 -4.47 -17.47 -14.36
C PHE A 124 -4.84 -18.53 -15.41
N THR A 125 -4.96 -19.79 -15.01
CA THR A 125 -5.26 -20.90 -15.93
C THR A 125 -6.48 -21.66 -15.45
N ILE A 126 -7.40 -22.01 -16.36
CA ILE A 126 -8.52 -22.92 -16.10
C ILE A 126 -8.19 -24.27 -16.73
N THR A 127 -8.31 -25.37 -15.99
CA THR A 127 -8.02 -26.72 -16.50
C THR A 127 -9.27 -27.55 -16.80
N GLY A 128 -10.43 -27.23 -16.22
CA GLY A 128 -11.70 -27.89 -16.52
C GLY A 128 -12.54 -27.09 -17.52
N ALA A 129 -13.07 -27.77 -18.54
CA ALA A 129 -14.06 -27.19 -19.44
C ALA A 129 -15.37 -26.94 -18.67
N GLY A 130 -15.96 -25.76 -18.85
CA GLY A 130 -17.09 -25.28 -18.06
C GLY A 130 -18.29 -26.24 -18.00
N SER A 131 -18.39 -26.99 -16.91
CA SER A 131 -19.68 -27.42 -16.36
C SER A 131 -19.89 -26.63 -15.07
N SER A 132 -20.97 -25.85 -15.04
CA SER A 132 -21.37 -25.10 -13.86
C SER A 132 -21.79 -26.09 -12.76
N ALA A 133 -20.89 -26.41 -11.84
CA ALA A 133 -21.23 -27.05 -10.59
C ALA A 133 -21.34 -25.97 -9.51
N ALA A 134 -22.53 -25.39 -9.38
CA ALA A 134 -22.92 -24.70 -8.17
C ALA A 134 -22.98 -25.72 -7.01
N ALA A 135 -22.07 -25.60 -6.05
CA ALA A 135 -22.29 -25.81 -4.60
C ALA A 135 -20.94 -26.03 -3.89
N GLY A 136 -20.49 -25.00 -3.20
CA GLY A 136 -19.38 -25.05 -2.25
C GLY A 136 -19.52 -23.95 -1.20
N ALA A 137 -20.70 -23.88 -0.58
CA ALA A 137 -20.89 -23.10 0.65
C ALA A 137 -19.99 -23.69 1.76
N PRO A 138 -19.47 -22.86 2.68
CA PRO A 138 -18.29 -23.15 3.49
C PRO A 138 -18.51 -24.31 4.46
N ALA A 139 -17.45 -25.11 4.65
CA ALA A 139 -17.38 -26.08 5.73
C ALA A 139 -17.40 -25.32 7.07
N ILE A 140 -18.54 -25.41 7.75
CA ILE A 140 -18.72 -24.96 9.13
C ILE A 140 -18.06 -26.01 10.02
N SER A 141 -16.83 -25.74 10.47
CA SER A 141 -16.21 -26.49 11.56
C SER A 141 -16.86 -26.04 12.87
N GLN A 142 -17.83 -26.82 13.36
CA GLN A 142 -18.36 -26.71 14.72
C GLN A 142 -17.27 -27.16 15.70
N GLN A 143 -16.81 -26.26 16.58
CA GLN A 143 -16.05 -26.62 17.77
C GLN A 143 -16.98 -26.48 19.00
N PRO A 144 -17.08 -27.48 19.90
CA PRO A 144 -17.97 -27.42 21.05
C PRO A 144 -17.54 -26.35 22.05
N SER A 145 -18.55 -25.72 22.64
CA SER A 145 -18.44 -24.74 23.71
C SER A 145 -17.89 -25.34 25.00
N GLY A 146 -16.86 -24.72 25.55
CA GLY A 146 -16.44 -24.86 26.95
C GLY A 146 -16.40 -23.49 27.60
N THR A 147 -17.36 -23.23 28.49
CA THR A 147 -17.46 -22.04 29.33
C THR A 147 -16.48 -22.09 30.49
N THR A 148 -15.59 -21.10 30.62
CA THR A 148 -15.16 -20.58 31.93
C THR A 148 -14.97 -19.07 31.85
N SER A 149 -15.48 -18.44 32.90
CA SER A 149 -15.73 -17.03 33.10
C SER A 149 -14.56 -16.34 33.84
N SER A 150 -14.45 -15.02 33.60
CA SER A 150 -13.92 -13.97 34.48
C SER A 150 -12.41 -13.81 34.70
N ALA A 151 -11.84 -12.70 34.20
CA ALA A 151 -11.47 -11.53 35.02
C ALA A 151 -10.85 -10.40 34.15
N PRO A 152 -11.06 -9.11 34.49
CA PRO A 152 -10.65 -7.97 33.67
C PRO A 152 -9.19 -7.58 33.95
N VAL A 153 -8.45 -7.23 32.90
CA VAL A 153 -7.13 -6.58 33.01
C VAL A 153 -7.08 -5.36 32.09
N PRO A 154 -6.46 -4.26 32.54
CA PRO A 154 -6.82 -2.92 32.14
C PRO A 154 -6.27 -2.52 30.79
N SER A 155 -6.99 -1.57 30.19
CA SER A 155 -6.59 -0.78 29.04
C SER A 155 -5.16 -0.24 29.21
N ALA A 156 -4.23 -0.71 28.39
CA ALA A 156 -2.95 -0.05 28.17
C ALA A 156 -2.93 0.40 26.71
N ASN A 157 -3.05 1.71 26.53
CA ASN A 157 -2.83 2.40 25.28
C ASN A 157 -1.32 2.45 25.05
N PRO A 158 -0.76 1.98 23.92
CA PRO A 158 0.54 2.44 23.46
C PRO A 158 0.30 3.42 22.31
N THR A 159 0.02 4.68 22.62
CA THR A 159 0.81 5.71 21.93
C THR A 159 2.23 5.49 22.40
N ASP A 160 3.17 5.21 21.49
CA ASP A 160 4.60 5.60 21.61
C ASP A 160 5.41 4.99 20.45
N GLY A 161 5.23 5.59 19.27
CA GLY A 161 6.22 5.57 18.18
C GLY A 161 6.57 6.98 17.70
N ASP A 162 6.02 8.01 18.34
CA ASP A 162 6.28 9.41 18.04
C ASP A 162 7.07 9.94 19.25
N LEU A 163 8.40 9.78 19.20
CA LEU A 163 9.27 10.45 20.16
C LEU A 163 8.88 11.93 20.11
N PRO A 164 8.34 12.49 21.20
CA PRO A 164 7.73 13.78 21.10
C PRO A 164 8.84 14.76 20.70
N MET A 165 8.65 15.54 19.64
CA MET A 165 9.75 16.31 19.02
C MET A 165 10.32 17.42 19.92
N TRP A 166 9.72 17.66 21.10
CA TRP A 166 10.09 18.74 22.00
C TRP A 166 11.55 18.69 22.53
N PRO A 167 12.20 17.54 22.79
CA PRO A 167 13.61 17.52 23.19
C PRO A 167 14.51 18.07 22.09
N PHE A 168 14.18 17.81 20.81
CA PHE A 168 14.91 18.34 19.67
C PHE A 168 14.68 19.84 19.50
N VAL A 169 13.44 20.32 19.69
CA VAL A 169 13.13 21.76 19.68
C VAL A 169 13.84 22.49 20.83
N VAL A 170 13.83 21.94 22.05
CA VAL A 170 14.54 22.50 23.21
C VAL A 170 16.04 22.52 22.97
N ALA A 171 16.62 21.44 22.41
CA ALA A 171 18.04 21.39 22.08
C ALA A 171 18.46 22.49 21.09
N VAL A 172 17.63 22.77 20.07
CA VAL A 172 17.86 23.88 19.13
C VAL A 172 17.79 25.23 19.83
N VAL A 173 16.73 25.49 20.61
CA VAL A 173 16.54 26.78 21.31
C VAL A 173 17.67 27.06 22.31
N VAL A 174 18.09 26.06 23.09
CA VAL A 174 19.21 26.18 24.04
C VAL A 174 20.52 26.45 23.30
N SER A 175 20.74 25.78 22.17
CA SER A 175 21.95 25.98 21.37
C SER A 175 22.04 27.39 20.79
N VAL A 176 20.93 27.92 20.26
CA VAL A 176 20.85 29.29 19.73
C VAL A 176 21.00 30.32 20.86
N GLY A 177 20.34 30.11 22.00
CA GLY A 177 20.45 30.99 23.17
C GLY A 177 21.87 31.05 23.73
N ALA A 178 22.55 29.90 23.84
CA ALA A 178 23.94 29.83 24.28
C ALA A 178 24.89 30.54 23.30
N ALA A 179 24.67 30.42 22.00
CA ALA A 179 25.44 31.12 20.98
C ALA A 179 25.24 32.66 21.05
N LEU A 180 24.02 33.14 21.27
CA LEU A 180 23.71 34.56 21.42
C LEU A 180 24.32 35.16 22.70
N ILE A 181 24.21 34.47 23.84
CA ILE A 181 24.80 34.92 25.11
C ILE A 181 26.34 34.96 25.00
N TRP A 182 26.94 33.96 24.36
CA TRP A 182 28.39 33.89 24.19
C TRP A 182 28.92 34.98 23.25
N THR A 183 28.17 35.32 22.21
CA THR A 183 28.54 36.42 21.28
C THR A 183 28.38 37.79 21.93
N GLN A 184 27.34 38.00 22.76
CA GLN A 184 27.17 39.24 23.52
C GLN A 184 28.26 39.44 24.58
N ARG A 185 28.63 38.37 25.32
CA ARG A 185 29.72 38.42 26.31
C ARG A 185 31.12 38.60 25.72
N ARG A 186 31.27 38.39 24.40
CA ARG A 186 32.53 38.60 23.67
C ARG A 186 32.72 40.02 23.13
N GLN A 187 31.66 40.84 23.16
CA GLN A 187 31.66 42.22 22.67
C GLN A 187 31.68 43.26 23.79
N SER A 188 31.57 42.84 25.05
CA SER A 188 31.86 43.63 26.25
C SER A 188 33.29 43.39 26.71
#